data_AF-A0A7T5JMT2-F1
#
_entry.id   AF-A0A7T5JMT2-F1
#
_cell.length_a   1.000
_cell.length_b   1.000
_cell.length_c   1.000
_cell.angle_alpha   90.00
_cell.angle_beta   90.00
_cell.angle_gamma   90.00
#
_symmetry.space_group_name_H-M   'P 1'
#
loop_
_entity.id
_entity.type
_entity.pdbx_description
1 polymer ?
#
loop_
_entity_poly.entity_id
_entity_poly.type
_entity_poly.pdbx_seq_one_letter_code
_entity_poly.pdbx_strand_id
1 'polypeptide(L)'
;MNRVALGLLTVFLSLGTWGVAFAQPDNVIEAPLSIPDDPYGTLGWRWPTTGYTITGDYGESRFDGPHKGIDIGVKLAPVYSVARGEVISSGKYTKDPILYVTVKQDDRDPNGNNLIRGC
;
A
#
# COMPACT_ATOMS: atom_id res chain seq x y z
N MET A 1 -3.39 76.55 -15.83
CA MET A 1 -4.42 75.85 -16.62
C MET A 1 -4.59 74.44 -16.08
N ASN A 2 -5.85 73.99 -16.00
CA ASN A 2 -6.34 72.79 -15.35
C ASN A 2 -5.95 71.46 -16.02
N ARG A 3 -5.73 70.46 -15.15
CA ARG A 3 -6.28 69.08 -15.10
C ARG A 3 -6.03 68.07 -16.25
N VAL A 4 -5.45 66.95 -15.79
CA VAL A 4 -5.47 65.55 -16.23
C VAL A 4 -6.70 65.10 -17.05
N ALA A 5 -6.45 64.27 -18.07
CA ALA A 5 -7.40 63.28 -18.57
C ALA A 5 -6.69 61.94 -18.85
N LEU A 6 -7.22 60.89 -18.20
CA LEU A 6 -6.92 59.46 -18.35
C LEU A 6 -7.48 58.95 -19.70
N GLY A 7 -6.79 58.03 -20.37
CA GLY A 7 -7.31 57.32 -21.54
C GLY A 7 -6.70 55.92 -21.67
N LEU A 8 -7.57 54.91 -21.70
CA LEU A 8 -7.33 53.46 -21.68
C LEU A 8 -6.17 52.98 -22.56
N LEU A 9 -5.27 52.16 -21.98
CA LEU A 9 -4.34 51.33 -22.74
C LEU A 9 -4.98 49.97 -23.02
N THR A 10 -5.15 49.69 -24.30
CA THR A 10 -5.81 48.52 -24.87
C THR A 10 -4.95 47.26 -24.70
N VAL A 11 -5.54 46.15 -24.24
CA VAL A 11 -4.89 44.84 -24.17
C VAL A 11 -4.83 44.22 -25.57
N PHE A 12 -3.62 43.94 -26.06
CA PHE A 12 -3.41 43.22 -27.32
C PHE A 12 -3.53 41.71 -27.12
N LEU A 13 -4.51 41.09 -27.78
CA LEU A 13 -4.60 39.64 -28.02
C LEU A 13 -3.72 39.28 -29.22
N SER A 14 -2.54 38.71 -28.99
CA SER A 14 -1.79 38.01 -30.04
C SER A 14 -1.98 36.50 -29.89
N LEU A 15 -2.84 35.93 -30.72
CA LEU A 15 -2.94 34.48 -30.93
C LEU A 15 -1.68 33.99 -31.65
N GLY A 16 -0.68 33.55 -30.88
CA GLY A 16 0.51 32.91 -31.40
C GLY A 16 0.20 31.48 -31.86
N THR A 17 0.25 31.25 -33.17
CA THR A 17 0.29 29.92 -33.77
C THR A 17 1.67 29.32 -33.59
N TRP A 18 1.82 28.39 -32.65
CA TRP A 18 2.98 27.49 -32.59
C TRP A 18 2.45 26.10 -32.32
N GLY A 19 2.52 25.26 -33.36
CA GLY A 19 2.18 23.84 -33.26
C GLY A 19 3.06 23.19 -32.21
N VAL A 20 2.42 22.68 -31.16
CA VAL A 20 3.01 21.63 -30.35
C VAL A 20 2.33 20.34 -30.77
N ALA A 21 3.04 19.57 -31.59
CA ALA A 21 2.76 18.16 -31.70
C ALA A 21 2.83 17.61 -30.26
N PHE A 22 1.71 17.13 -29.74
CA PHE A 22 1.71 16.32 -28.54
C PHE A 22 2.44 15.02 -28.88
N ALA A 23 3.73 14.98 -28.60
CA ALA A 23 4.43 13.73 -28.44
C ALA A 23 3.73 13.00 -27.28
N GLN A 24 3.00 11.92 -27.59
CA GLN A 24 2.74 10.92 -26.58
C GLN A 24 4.11 10.35 -26.19
N PRO A 25 4.56 10.45 -24.94
CA PRO A 25 5.48 9.44 -24.47
C PRO A 25 4.68 8.14 -24.39
N ASP A 26 4.65 7.41 -25.50
CA ASP A 26 4.50 5.96 -25.49
C ASP A 26 5.70 5.39 -24.75
N ASN A 27 5.67 5.50 -23.43
CA ASN A 27 6.57 4.86 -22.47
C ASN A 27 5.96 5.05 -21.07
N VAL A 28 4.72 4.60 -20.89
CA VAL A 28 4.40 3.97 -19.61
C VAL A 28 5.24 2.70 -19.63
N ILE A 29 6.44 2.79 -19.07
CA ILE A 29 7.15 1.60 -18.62
C ILE A 29 6.20 1.02 -17.58
N GLU A 30 5.41 0.01 -17.98
CA GLU A 30 4.72 -0.82 -17.02
C GLU A 30 5.79 -1.26 -16.03
N ALA A 31 5.62 -0.83 -14.77
CA ALA A 31 6.51 -1.24 -13.71
C ALA A 31 6.65 -2.77 -13.82
N PRO A 32 7.88 -3.32 -13.76
CA PRO A 32 8.09 -4.72 -14.04
C PRO A 32 7.13 -5.55 -13.18
N LEU A 33 6.26 -6.30 -13.87
CA LEU A 33 5.49 -7.41 -13.31
C LEU A 33 6.45 -8.18 -12.40
N SER A 34 6.12 -8.24 -11.11
CA SER A 34 6.60 -9.23 -10.13
C SER A 34 7.93 -9.91 -10.49
N ILE A 35 9.02 -9.62 -9.75
CA ILE A 35 10.24 -10.44 -9.85
C ILE A 35 9.81 -11.91 -9.74
N PRO A 36 10.10 -12.79 -10.72
CA PRO A 36 9.52 -14.14 -10.76
C PRO A 36 9.74 -14.93 -9.47
N ASP A 37 10.87 -14.69 -8.81
CA ASP A 37 11.28 -15.35 -7.57
C ASP A 37 10.72 -14.67 -6.30
N ASP A 38 10.20 -13.44 -6.42
CA ASP A 38 9.56 -12.69 -5.33
C ASP A 38 8.37 -11.86 -5.87
N PRO A 39 7.27 -12.54 -6.23
CA PRO A 39 6.16 -11.87 -6.89
C PRO A 39 5.38 -10.94 -5.96
N TYR A 40 5.70 -10.91 -4.67
CA TYR A 40 5.09 -10.05 -3.66
C TYR A 40 6.10 -9.04 -3.06
N GLY A 41 7.33 -8.99 -3.57
CA GLY A 41 8.40 -8.15 -3.03
C GLY A 41 8.07 -6.66 -3.00
N THR A 42 7.22 -6.21 -3.93
CA THR A 42 6.75 -4.82 -4.00
C THR A 42 5.80 -4.45 -2.85
N LEU A 43 5.20 -5.43 -2.17
CA LEU A 43 4.40 -5.19 -0.95
C LEU A 43 5.28 -4.85 0.27
N GLY A 44 6.60 -5.08 0.17
CA GLY A 44 7.56 -4.74 1.22
C GLY A 44 7.35 -5.52 2.51
N TRP A 45 6.68 -6.68 2.46
CA TRP A 45 6.43 -7.53 3.61
C TRP A 45 7.74 -8.04 4.19
N ARG A 46 7.88 -7.92 5.52
CA ARG A 46 9.02 -8.43 6.27
C ARG A 46 8.54 -9.30 7.41
N TRP A 47 9.41 -10.24 7.78
CA TRP A 47 9.16 -11.12 8.90
C TRP A 47 8.96 -10.31 10.20
N PRO A 48 7.90 -10.56 10.98
CA PRO A 48 7.45 -9.62 12.01
C PRO A 48 8.20 -9.72 13.34
N THR A 49 9.07 -10.71 13.54
CA THR A 49 9.77 -10.92 14.81
C THR A 49 11.17 -11.51 14.59
N THR A 50 11.91 -11.82 15.65
CA THR A 50 13.28 -12.36 15.57
C THR A 50 13.35 -13.88 15.51
N GLY A 51 12.29 -14.59 15.89
CA GLY A 51 12.21 -16.05 15.79
C GLY A 51 11.73 -16.49 14.41
N TYR A 52 12.30 -17.58 13.89
CA TYR A 52 11.96 -18.14 12.57
C TYR A 52 11.29 -19.51 12.67
N THR A 53 11.04 -20.01 13.88
CA THR A 53 10.41 -21.31 14.09
C THR A 53 8.91 -21.16 13.98
N ILE A 54 8.34 -21.70 12.90
CA ILE A 54 6.90 -21.88 12.77
C ILE A 54 6.49 -23.03 13.70
N THR A 55 5.56 -22.78 14.61
CA THR A 55 5.03 -23.76 15.56
C THR A 55 3.60 -24.19 15.24
N GLY A 56 3.00 -23.58 14.21
CA GLY A 56 1.67 -23.88 13.71
C GLY A 56 1.53 -23.34 12.30
N ASP A 57 1.30 -24.22 11.34
CA ASP A 57 1.27 -23.89 9.92
C ASP A 57 -0.09 -23.34 9.49
N TYR A 58 -0.10 -22.53 8.43
CA TYR A 58 -1.35 -22.13 7.79
C TYR A 58 -2.06 -23.35 7.19
N GLY A 59 -3.36 -23.46 7.41
CA GLY A 59 -4.19 -24.57 6.93
C GLY A 59 -4.04 -25.87 7.74
N GLU A 60 -3.20 -25.90 8.78
CA GLU A 60 -3.12 -27.02 9.72
C GLU A 60 -4.52 -27.35 10.28
N SER A 61 -4.88 -28.63 10.31
CA SER A 61 -6.18 -29.07 10.81
C SER A 61 -6.27 -28.90 12.33
N ARG A 62 -7.19 -28.07 12.82
CA ARG A 62 -7.48 -27.91 14.25
C ARG A 62 -8.94 -28.24 14.56
N PHE A 63 -9.26 -28.38 15.85
CA PHE A 63 -10.61 -28.75 16.31
C PHE A 63 -11.69 -27.75 15.86
N ASP A 64 -11.34 -26.48 15.78
CA ASP A 64 -12.21 -25.37 15.38
C ASP A 64 -12.11 -25.03 13.88
N GLY A 65 -11.47 -25.90 13.10
CA GLY A 65 -11.28 -25.77 11.66
C GLY A 65 -9.81 -25.53 11.27
N PRO A 66 -9.54 -25.30 9.98
CA PRO A 66 -8.17 -25.04 9.51
C PRO A 66 -7.59 -23.77 10.13
N HIS A 67 -6.31 -23.81 10.48
CA HIS A 67 -5.59 -22.67 11.04
C HIS A 67 -5.52 -21.52 10.03
N LYS A 68 -6.00 -20.33 10.43
CA LYS A 68 -6.18 -19.16 9.54
C LYS A 68 -4.94 -18.25 9.44
N GLY A 69 -3.83 -18.63 10.07
CA GLY A 69 -2.60 -17.85 10.13
C GLY A 69 -1.39 -18.76 10.36
N ILE A 70 -0.29 -18.18 10.81
CA ILE A 70 0.90 -18.90 11.24
C ILE A 70 1.21 -18.57 12.70
N ASP A 71 1.70 -19.56 13.45
CA ASP A 71 2.20 -19.35 14.80
C ASP A 71 3.74 -19.30 14.76
N ILE A 72 4.33 -18.22 15.25
CA ILE A 72 5.79 -18.06 15.34
C ILE A 72 6.21 -18.21 16.80
N GLY A 73 6.99 -19.25 17.09
CA GLY A 73 7.47 -19.55 18.44
C GLY A 73 8.56 -18.56 18.90
N VAL A 74 8.20 -17.63 19.78
CA VAL A 74 9.12 -16.66 20.40
C VAL A 74 8.83 -16.47 21.88
N LYS A 75 9.82 -15.98 22.64
CA LYS A 75 9.66 -15.65 24.06
C LYS A 75 10.14 -14.22 24.32
N LEU A 76 9.21 -13.35 24.76
CA LEU A 76 9.48 -11.95 25.10
C LEU A 76 10.24 -11.18 24.00
N ALA A 77 9.91 -11.47 22.74
CA ALA A 77 10.51 -10.82 21.58
C ALA A 77 9.63 -9.64 21.09
N PRO A 78 10.23 -8.57 20.54
CA PRO A 78 9.46 -7.54 19.87
C PRO A 78 8.74 -8.12 18.64
N VAL A 79 7.56 -7.55 18.36
CA VAL A 79 6.78 -7.81 17.15
C VAL A 79 6.61 -6.49 16.42
N TYR A 80 6.92 -6.50 15.13
CA TYR A 80 6.84 -5.36 14.24
C TYR A 80 5.73 -5.58 13.20
N SER A 81 5.19 -4.49 12.68
CA SER A 81 4.29 -4.59 11.52
C SER A 81 5.05 -5.17 10.33
N VAL A 82 4.42 -6.12 9.62
CA VAL A 82 4.98 -6.77 8.43
C VAL A 82 5.30 -5.76 7.33
N ALA A 83 4.50 -4.70 7.21
CA ALA A 83 4.68 -3.61 6.27
C ALA A 83 4.01 -2.32 6.79
N ARG A 84 4.21 -1.21 6.09
CA ARG A 84 3.51 0.05 6.37
C ARG A 84 2.00 -0.15 6.21
N GLY A 85 1.22 0.47 7.09
CA GLY A 85 -0.23 0.43 7.03
C GLY A 85 -0.89 1.28 8.09
N GLU A 86 -2.21 1.17 8.18
CA GLU A 86 -3.06 1.84 9.17
C GLU A 86 -3.49 0.84 10.24
N VAL A 87 -3.29 1.15 11.52
CA VAL A 87 -3.86 0.34 12.61
C VAL A 87 -5.36 0.58 12.65
N ILE A 88 -6.15 -0.44 12.34
CA ILE A 88 -7.62 -0.35 12.31
C ILE A 88 -8.27 -0.93 13.58
N SER A 89 -7.54 -1.75 14.34
CA SER A 89 -8.00 -2.24 15.64
C SER A 89 -6.84 -2.72 16.51
N SER A 90 -7.02 -2.64 17.82
CA SER A 90 -6.16 -3.29 18.81
C SER A 90 -6.96 -3.61 20.07
N GLY A 91 -6.58 -4.65 20.80
CA GLY A 91 -7.25 -4.98 22.05
C GLY A 91 -6.93 -6.36 22.60
N LYS A 92 -7.86 -6.88 23.40
CA LYS A 92 -7.81 -8.24 23.94
C LYS A 92 -8.82 -9.11 23.22
N TYR A 93 -8.39 -10.25 22.71
CA TYR A 93 -9.24 -11.23 22.05
C TYR A 93 -9.66 -12.29 23.10
N THR A 94 -10.94 -12.30 23.46
CA THR A 94 -11.57 -13.22 24.44
C THR A 94 -11.21 -12.98 25.93
N LYS A 95 -11.59 -13.94 26.79
CA LYS A 95 -11.26 -13.97 28.23
C LYS A 95 -9.77 -14.23 28.48
N ASP A 96 -9.11 -14.93 27.56
CA ASP A 96 -7.69 -15.20 27.66
C ASP A 96 -6.87 -13.93 27.37
N PRO A 97 -5.64 -13.80 27.91
CA PRO A 97 -4.82 -12.60 27.75
C PRO A 97 -4.18 -12.52 26.35
N ILE A 98 -4.93 -12.84 25.29
CA ILE A 98 -4.49 -12.71 23.90
C ILE A 98 -4.62 -11.24 23.51
N LEU A 99 -3.49 -10.59 23.25
CA LEU A 99 -3.45 -9.23 22.72
C LEU A 99 -3.39 -9.28 21.20
N TYR A 100 -4.08 -8.37 20.53
CA TYR A 100 -4.05 -8.30 19.07
C TYR A 100 -3.91 -6.86 18.58
N VAL A 101 -3.36 -6.75 17.36
CA VAL A 101 -3.34 -5.54 16.54
C VAL A 101 -3.67 -5.96 15.11
N THR A 102 -4.58 -5.22 14.46
CA THR A 102 -4.91 -5.40 13.05
C THR A 102 -4.45 -4.18 12.27
N VAL A 103 -3.62 -4.41 11.25
CA VAL A 103 -3.09 -3.38 10.36
C VAL A 103 -3.67 -3.58 8.96
N LYS A 104 -4.33 -2.54 8.43
CA LYS A 104 -4.77 -2.48 7.04
C LYS A 104 -3.60 -2.06 6.16
N GLN A 105 -3.37 -2.82 5.10
CA GLN A 105 -2.32 -2.60 4.10
C GLN A 105 -2.94 -2.57 2.70
N ASP A 106 -2.11 -2.42 1.67
CA ASP A 106 -2.53 -2.48 0.27
C ASP A 106 -3.27 -3.80 0.00
N ASP A 107 -4.39 -3.72 -0.70
CA ASP A 107 -5.31 -4.84 -0.94
C ASP A 107 -5.11 -5.49 -2.31
N ARG A 108 -4.11 -5.06 -3.09
CA ARG A 108 -3.81 -5.55 -4.43
C ARG A 108 -2.44 -6.20 -4.55
N ASP A 109 -2.38 -7.30 -5.29
CA ASP A 109 -1.14 -7.91 -5.74
C ASP A 109 -0.50 -7.08 -6.86
N PRO A 110 0.75 -7.39 -7.25
CA PRO A 110 1.42 -6.63 -8.32
C PRO A 110 0.78 -6.75 -9.71
N ASN A 111 -0.16 -7.67 -9.90
CA ASN A 111 -0.96 -7.81 -11.11
C ASN A 111 -2.32 -7.09 -11.00
N GLY A 112 -2.56 -6.37 -9.90
CA GLY A 112 -3.80 -5.64 -9.64
C GLY A 112 -4.97 -6.48 -9.12
N ASN A 113 -4.75 -7.77 -8.82
CA ASN A 113 -5.78 -8.63 -8.22
C ASN A 113 -5.89 -8.37 -6.72
N ASN A 114 -7.09 -8.54 -6.15
CA ASN A 114 -7.24 -8.42 -4.70
C ASN A 114 -6.50 -9.56 -3.97
N LEU A 115 -5.63 -9.20 -3.02
CA LEU A 115 -4.90 -10.15 -2.13
C LEU A 115 -5.87 -10.90 -1.21
N ILE A 116 -6.96 -10.24 -0.80
CA ILE A 116 -8.06 -10.84 -0.07
C ILE A 116 -9.30 -10.64 -0.94
N ARG A 117 -9.77 -11.70 -1.59
CA ARG A 117 -11.12 -11.69 -2.18
C ARG A 117 -12.08 -11.65 -0.99
N GLY A 118 -12.87 -10.59 -0.89
CA GLY A 118 -13.74 -10.30 0.25
C GLY A 118 -14.46 -11.54 0.76
N CYS A 119 -14.38 -11.74 2.07
CA CYS A 119 -15.14 -12.73 2.82
C CYS A 119 -16.66 -12.46 2.67
#